data_AF-A0A972AJ64-F1
#
_entry.id   AF-A0A972AJ64-F1
#
_cell.length_a   1.000
_cell.length_b   1.000
_cell.length_c   1.000
_cell.angle_alpha   90.00
_cell.angle_beta   90.00
_cell.angle_gamma   90.00
#
_symmetry.space_group_name_H-M   'P 1'
#
loop_
_entity.id
_entity.type
_entity.pdbx_description
1 polymer ?
#
loop_
_entity_poly.entity_id
_entity_poly.type
_entity_poly.pdbx_seq_one_letter_code
_entity_poly.pdbx_strand_id
1 'polypeptide(L)'
;MLNGSIEEIKLYIEGLNTKEQYRLIPELLSDGRAGVRRIGKTLQGKLKKEAAELERINRMRVIEKELKKKGYRLVAGIDEAGRGPLAGPVVAAAVILPEDFFLAGVDDSKKLSPQKRELLCRDIKEKALCYGVGMVDSGEIDRINILQATYRAVGIALKDLSQKPDCLLLDAMTLPGCSLYQQSVVKGDQKCLSVAAASIIAKVTRDRFMEELHRRYPVYNFLQNKGYGTSEHVEAILRYGPCPYHRRTFIQNIRRR
;
A
#
# COMPACT_ATOMS: atom_id res chain seq x y z
N MET A 1 -34.07 27.26 -13.36
CA MET A 1 -32.83 27.80 -13.95
C MET A 1 -32.04 28.38 -12.81
N LEU A 2 -30.82 27.90 -12.60
CA LEU A 2 -29.93 28.42 -11.57
C LEU A 2 -29.60 29.88 -11.88
N ASN A 3 -30.03 30.79 -11.02
CA ASN A 3 -29.72 32.22 -11.17
C ASN A 3 -28.28 32.49 -10.74
N GLY A 4 -27.64 33.45 -11.40
CA GLY A 4 -26.27 33.86 -11.08
C GLY A 4 -25.26 33.54 -12.18
N SER A 5 -24.07 34.12 -12.05
CA SER A 5 -22.90 33.89 -12.89
C SER A 5 -22.36 32.46 -12.75
N ILE A 6 -21.49 32.05 -13.67
CA ILE A 6 -20.82 30.74 -13.60
C ILE A 6 -20.06 30.59 -12.27
N GLU A 7 -19.46 31.67 -11.77
CA GLU A 7 -18.67 31.63 -10.54
C GLU A 7 -19.55 31.53 -9.28
N GLU A 8 -20.67 32.26 -9.27
CA GLU A 8 -21.68 32.17 -8.20
C GLU A 8 -22.27 30.76 -8.11
N ILE A 9 -22.53 30.12 -9.25
CA ILE A 9 -23.03 28.75 -9.31
C ILE A 9 -22.01 27.75 -8.75
N LYS A 10 -20.71 27.92 -9.03
CA LYS A 10 -19.67 27.05 -8.45
C LYS A 10 -19.60 27.19 -6.93
N LEU A 11 -19.52 28.43 -6.44
CA LEU A 11 -19.46 28.72 -5.00
C LEU A 11 -20.69 28.16 -4.27
N TYR A 12 -21.87 28.31 -4.87
CA TYR A 12 -23.09 27.71 -4.34
C TYR A 12 -22.99 26.19 -4.25
N ILE A 13 -22.55 25.50 -5.31
CA ILE A 13 -22.37 24.04 -5.31
C ILE A 13 -21.36 23.58 -4.26
N GLU A 14 -20.26 24.31 -4.08
CA GLU A 14 -19.21 23.99 -3.10
C GLU A 14 -19.71 24.04 -1.66
N GLY A 15 -20.70 24.89 -1.35
CA GLY A 15 -21.33 24.97 -0.03
C GLY A 15 -22.34 23.86 0.27
N LEU A 16 -22.71 23.04 -0.72
CA LEU A 16 -23.73 22.00 -0.56
C LEU A 16 -23.14 20.64 -0.15
N ASN A 17 -23.93 19.84 0.56
CA ASN A 17 -23.56 18.46 0.82
C ASN A 17 -23.71 17.58 -0.43
N THR A 18 -23.11 16.38 -0.40
CA THR A 18 -23.11 15.43 -1.54
C THR A 18 -24.50 15.11 -2.09
N LYS A 19 -25.51 14.99 -1.22
CA LYS A 19 -26.90 14.66 -1.62
C LYS A 19 -27.56 15.83 -2.35
N GLU A 20 -27.32 17.05 -1.89
CA GLU A 20 -27.78 18.28 -2.54
C GLU A 20 -27.09 18.51 -3.87
N GLN A 21 -25.76 18.36 -3.92
CA GLN A 21 -24.99 18.44 -5.17
C GLN A 21 -25.52 17.45 -6.22
N TYR A 22 -25.83 16.22 -5.81
CA TYR A 22 -26.38 15.21 -6.72
C TYR A 22 -27.75 15.62 -7.29
N ARG A 23 -28.62 16.21 -6.46
CA ARG A 23 -29.96 16.68 -6.88
C ARG A 23 -29.90 17.81 -7.91
N LEU A 24 -28.83 18.60 -7.94
CA LEU A 24 -28.66 19.71 -8.90
C LEU A 24 -28.21 19.25 -10.28
N ILE A 25 -27.69 18.02 -10.44
CA ILE A 25 -27.16 17.55 -11.72
C ILE A 25 -28.17 17.67 -12.87
N PRO A 26 -29.44 17.23 -12.76
CA PRO A 26 -30.40 17.34 -13.85
C PRO A 26 -30.63 18.80 -14.31
N GLU A 27 -30.72 19.73 -13.36
CA GLU A 27 -30.91 21.16 -13.67
C GLU A 27 -29.67 21.79 -14.30
N LEU A 28 -28.46 21.45 -13.79
CA LEU A 28 -27.20 21.92 -14.37
C LEU A 28 -27.00 21.44 -15.80
N LEU A 29 -27.42 20.20 -16.11
CA LEU A 29 -27.26 19.60 -17.43
C LEU A 29 -28.28 20.12 -18.45
N SER A 30 -29.46 20.56 -18.01
CA SER A 30 -30.50 21.13 -18.87
C SER A 30 -30.39 22.66 -19.04
N ASP A 31 -29.48 23.33 -18.32
CA ASP A 31 -29.28 24.78 -18.42
C ASP A 31 -28.90 25.21 -19.84
N GLY A 32 -29.43 26.36 -20.30
CA GLY A 32 -29.17 26.91 -21.63
C GLY A 32 -27.71 27.37 -21.85
N ARG A 33 -26.95 27.64 -20.79
CA ARG A 33 -25.57 28.14 -20.85
C ARG A 33 -24.58 26.98 -20.92
N ALA A 34 -23.71 26.98 -21.94
CA ALA A 34 -22.71 25.92 -22.13
C ALA A 34 -21.74 25.76 -20.94
N GLY A 35 -21.38 26.86 -20.28
CA GLY A 35 -20.53 26.84 -19.08
C GLY A 35 -21.18 26.13 -17.89
N VAL A 36 -22.49 26.32 -17.68
CA VAL A 36 -23.24 25.68 -16.60
C VAL A 36 -23.41 24.19 -16.86
N ARG A 37 -23.72 23.80 -18.11
CA ARG A 37 -23.72 22.38 -18.51
C ARG A 37 -22.37 21.71 -18.30
N ARG A 38 -21.26 22.43 -18.52
CA ARG A 38 -19.91 21.92 -18.25
C ARG A 38 -19.70 21.69 -16.76
N ILE A 39 -20.15 22.60 -15.90
CA ILE A 39 -20.14 22.40 -14.44
C ILE A 39 -20.93 21.13 -14.07
N GLY A 40 -22.15 20.96 -14.59
CA GLY A 40 -22.96 19.77 -14.36
C GLY A 40 -22.27 18.47 -14.76
N LYS A 41 -21.60 18.43 -15.93
CA LYS A 41 -20.82 17.26 -16.37
C LYS A 41 -19.64 16.97 -15.45
N THR A 42 -18.89 17.99 -15.05
CA THR A 42 -17.76 17.85 -14.12
C THR A 42 -18.21 17.34 -12.77
N LEU A 43 -19.27 17.92 -12.19
CA LEU A 43 -19.83 17.52 -10.91
C LEU A 43 -20.35 16.07 -10.96
N GLN A 44 -21.11 15.72 -11.99
CA GLN A 44 -21.59 14.35 -12.19
C GLN A 44 -20.42 13.36 -12.29
N GLY A 45 -19.38 13.69 -13.04
CA GLY A 45 -18.18 12.87 -13.17
C GLY A 45 -17.43 12.70 -11.84
N LYS A 46 -17.28 13.78 -11.08
CA LYS A 46 -16.67 13.77 -9.73
C LYS A 46 -17.45 12.84 -8.78
N LEU A 47 -18.75 13.06 -8.64
CA LEU A 47 -19.60 12.28 -7.73
C LEU A 47 -19.66 10.79 -8.11
N LYS A 48 -19.69 10.47 -9.41
CA LYS A 48 -19.61 9.08 -9.88
C LYS A 48 -18.28 8.42 -9.51
N LYS A 49 -17.15 9.13 -9.63
CA LYS A 49 -15.83 8.62 -9.24
C LYS A 49 -15.74 8.39 -7.73
N GLU A 50 -16.23 9.32 -6.93
CA GLU A 50 -16.27 9.19 -5.47
C GLU A 50 -17.13 8.01 -5.02
N ALA A 51 -18.32 7.84 -5.62
CA ALA A 51 -19.19 6.71 -5.32
C ALA A 51 -18.54 5.36 -5.72
N ALA A 52 -17.93 5.28 -6.90
CA ALA A 52 -17.24 4.08 -7.35
C ALA A 52 -16.05 3.73 -6.46
N GLU A 53 -15.33 4.74 -5.97
CA GLU A 53 -14.20 4.54 -5.06
C GLU A 53 -14.67 4.07 -3.67
N LEU A 54 -15.75 4.65 -3.15
CA LEU A 54 -16.37 4.19 -1.91
C LEU A 54 -16.83 2.73 -2.02
N GLU A 55 -17.43 2.36 -3.15
CA GLU A 55 -17.84 0.98 -3.41
C GLU A 55 -16.62 0.04 -3.50
N ARG A 56 -15.55 0.44 -4.19
CA ARG A 56 -14.31 -0.34 -4.30
C ARG A 56 -13.67 -0.58 -2.94
N ILE A 57 -13.51 0.46 -2.13
CA ILE A 57 -12.98 0.33 -0.76
C ILE A 57 -13.88 -0.57 0.08
N ASN A 58 -15.21 -0.43 -0.01
CA ASN A 58 -16.12 -1.32 0.71
C ASN A 58 -15.99 -2.79 0.29
N ARG A 59 -15.78 -3.07 -1.00
CA ARG A 59 -15.49 -4.43 -1.49
C ARG A 59 -14.20 -4.99 -0.91
N MET A 60 -13.16 -4.16 -0.77
CA MET A 60 -11.89 -4.55 -0.13
C MET A 60 -12.02 -4.80 1.38
N ARG A 61 -13.17 -4.53 2.00
CA ARG A 61 -13.39 -4.73 3.45
C ARG A 61 -14.30 -5.91 3.77
N VAL A 62 -14.74 -6.65 2.74
CA VAL A 62 -15.70 -7.75 2.92
C VAL A 62 -15.14 -8.80 3.86
N ILE A 63 -13.88 -9.19 3.67
CA ILE A 63 -13.22 -10.22 4.49
C ILE A 63 -13.04 -9.75 5.93
N GLU A 64 -12.58 -8.52 6.16
CA GLU A 64 -12.48 -7.94 7.50
C GLU A 64 -13.85 -7.90 8.20
N LYS A 65 -14.91 -7.52 7.49
CA LYS A 65 -16.28 -7.50 8.04
C LYS A 65 -16.78 -8.90 8.38
N GLU A 66 -16.48 -9.91 7.56
CA GLU A 66 -16.83 -11.30 7.84
C GLU A 66 -16.10 -11.84 9.08
N LEU A 67 -14.82 -11.50 9.25
CA LEU A 67 -14.06 -11.86 10.45
C LEU A 67 -14.62 -11.18 11.70
N LYS A 68 -15.00 -9.91 11.61
CA LYS A 68 -15.68 -9.19 12.70
C LYS A 68 -16.99 -9.83 13.11
N LYS A 69 -17.81 -10.27 12.15
CA LYS A 69 -19.05 -11.03 12.43
C LYS A 69 -18.80 -12.35 13.16
N LYS A 70 -17.61 -12.95 12.98
CA LYS A 70 -17.17 -14.15 13.70
C LYS A 70 -16.56 -13.85 15.08
N GLY A 71 -16.51 -12.58 15.50
CA GLY A 71 -16.06 -12.16 16.82
C GLY A 71 -14.62 -11.61 16.87
N TYR A 72 -13.88 -11.61 15.75
CA TYR A 72 -12.52 -11.05 15.70
C TYR A 72 -12.59 -9.52 15.58
N ARG A 73 -12.20 -8.78 16.62
CA ARG A 73 -12.32 -7.31 16.64
C ARG A 73 -11.12 -6.62 16.01
N LEU A 74 -9.91 -7.08 16.37
CA LEU A 74 -8.63 -6.54 15.92
C LEU A 74 -8.05 -7.45 14.83
N VAL A 75 -8.35 -7.12 13.57
CA VAL A 75 -7.84 -7.85 12.40
C VAL A 75 -6.57 -7.16 11.89
N ALA A 76 -5.44 -7.86 11.91
CA ALA A 76 -4.19 -7.37 11.34
C ALA A 76 -4.01 -7.84 9.89
N GLY A 77 -3.94 -6.89 8.96
CA GLY A 77 -3.49 -7.14 7.59
C GLY A 77 -1.98 -7.11 7.51
N ILE A 78 -1.39 -8.05 6.78
CA ILE A 78 0.06 -8.27 6.69
C ILE A 78 0.46 -8.43 5.24
N ASP A 79 1.53 -7.73 4.85
CA ASP A 79 2.19 -7.90 3.55
C ASP A 79 3.69 -7.58 3.65
N GLU A 80 4.46 -8.02 2.65
CA GLU A 80 5.90 -7.82 2.56
C GLU A 80 6.39 -7.19 1.26
N ALA A 81 7.50 -6.47 1.36
CA ALA A 81 8.26 -5.94 0.24
C ALA A 81 9.69 -6.49 0.26
N GLY A 82 10.21 -6.80 -0.93
CA GLY A 82 11.63 -7.10 -1.10
C GLY A 82 12.03 -8.56 -1.06
N ARG A 83 11.16 -9.51 -1.41
CA ARG A 83 11.57 -10.92 -1.50
C ARG A 83 12.49 -11.24 -2.69
N GLY A 84 12.20 -10.70 -3.87
CA GLY A 84 12.96 -10.97 -5.11
C GLY A 84 14.30 -10.23 -5.33
N PRO A 85 14.55 -9.03 -4.78
CA PRO A 85 15.79 -8.28 -4.99
C PRO A 85 17.08 -9.04 -4.68
N LEU A 86 18.15 -8.71 -5.39
CA LEU A 86 19.52 -9.19 -5.15
C LEU A 86 20.18 -8.50 -3.94
N ALA A 87 19.68 -7.32 -3.56
CA ALA A 87 20.22 -6.51 -2.48
C ALA A 87 19.12 -5.90 -1.59
N GLY A 88 19.52 -5.58 -0.37
CA GLY A 88 18.68 -4.97 0.66
C GLY A 88 17.81 -5.98 1.42
N PRO A 89 17.05 -5.47 2.41
CA PRO A 89 16.27 -6.30 3.32
C PRO A 89 14.98 -6.81 2.68
N VAL A 90 14.36 -7.77 3.35
CA VAL A 90 12.91 -8.00 3.29
C VAL A 90 12.27 -7.18 4.40
N VAL A 91 11.19 -6.46 4.08
CA VAL A 91 10.43 -5.64 5.02
C VAL A 91 8.99 -6.15 5.04
N ALA A 92 8.43 -6.40 6.20
CA ALA A 92 7.01 -6.70 6.39
C ALA A 92 6.36 -5.58 7.20
N ALA A 93 5.07 -5.36 6.99
CA ALA A 93 4.26 -4.50 7.83
C ALA A 93 3.02 -5.26 8.30
N ALA A 94 2.54 -4.92 9.49
CA ALA A 94 1.26 -5.35 10.01
C ALA A 94 0.42 -4.10 10.31
N VAL A 95 -0.85 -4.08 9.94
CA VAL A 95 -1.72 -2.91 10.10
C VAL A 95 -3.09 -3.33 10.63
N ILE A 96 -3.55 -2.64 11.68
CA ILE A 96 -4.91 -2.76 12.21
C ILE A 96 -5.65 -1.45 11.94
N LEU A 97 -6.75 -1.53 11.19
CA LEU A 97 -7.53 -0.36 10.78
C LEU A 97 -8.80 -0.20 11.62
N PRO A 98 -9.27 1.04 11.87
CA PRO A 98 -10.55 1.27 12.53
C PRO A 98 -11.75 0.82 11.68
N GLU A 99 -12.92 0.70 12.30
CA GLU A 99 -14.11 0.18 11.64
C GLU A 99 -14.71 1.12 10.60
N ASP A 100 -14.54 2.40 10.76
CA ASP A 100 -14.95 3.45 9.84
C ASP A 100 -13.79 3.89 8.92
N PHE A 101 -12.67 3.15 8.91
CA PHE A 101 -11.52 3.50 8.10
C PHE A 101 -11.91 3.64 6.62
N PHE A 102 -11.70 4.84 6.11
CA PHE A 102 -11.83 5.18 4.70
C PHE A 102 -10.65 6.06 4.30
N LEU A 103 -9.91 5.61 3.29
CA LEU A 103 -8.85 6.38 2.67
C LEU A 103 -8.88 6.10 1.17
N ALA A 104 -9.28 7.11 0.40
CA ALA A 104 -9.38 6.99 -1.05
C ALA A 104 -8.01 6.71 -1.67
N GLY A 105 -7.98 5.79 -2.63
CA GLY A 105 -6.79 5.45 -3.41
C GLY A 105 -5.88 4.40 -2.78
N VAL A 106 -6.22 3.84 -1.62
CA VAL A 106 -5.53 2.64 -1.08
C VAL A 106 -5.80 1.45 -1.99
N ASP A 107 -4.73 0.85 -2.50
CA ASP A 107 -4.71 -0.30 -3.41
C ASP A 107 -3.33 -0.96 -3.31
N ASP A 108 -3.09 -2.02 -4.09
CA ASP A 108 -1.77 -2.64 -4.26
C ASP A 108 -0.69 -1.56 -4.49
N SER A 109 0.32 -1.58 -3.60
CA SER A 109 1.42 -0.61 -3.62
C SER A 109 2.12 -0.49 -4.98
N LYS A 110 2.15 -1.55 -5.78
CA LYS A 110 2.79 -1.59 -7.10
C LYS A 110 2.00 -0.82 -8.16
N LYS A 111 0.69 -0.65 -7.98
CA LYS A 111 -0.18 0.14 -8.87
C LYS A 111 -0.13 1.64 -8.60
N LEU A 112 0.46 2.05 -7.48
CA LEU A 112 0.53 3.43 -7.05
C LEU A 112 1.84 4.09 -7.49
N SER A 113 1.78 5.36 -7.90
CA SER A 113 2.99 6.17 -8.09
C SER A 113 3.74 6.37 -6.76
N PRO A 114 5.08 6.56 -6.77
CA PRO A 114 5.85 6.78 -5.55
C PRO A 114 5.30 7.92 -4.68
N GLN A 115 4.93 9.06 -5.29
CA GLN A 115 4.39 10.21 -4.58
C GLN A 115 3.05 9.90 -3.90
N LYS A 116 2.15 9.21 -4.60
CA LYS A 116 0.85 8.81 -4.03
C LYS A 116 1.04 7.79 -2.91
N ARG A 117 1.98 6.86 -3.07
CA ARG A 117 2.30 5.84 -2.07
C ARG A 117 2.85 6.46 -0.79
N GLU A 118 3.72 7.46 -0.90
CA GLU A 118 4.26 8.22 0.23
C GLU A 118 3.16 8.95 1.01
N LEU A 119 2.27 9.66 0.29
CA LEU A 119 1.11 10.34 0.88
C LEU A 119 0.21 9.35 1.63
N LEU A 120 -0.16 8.25 0.98
CA LEU A 120 -1.00 7.21 1.58
C LEU A 120 -0.33 6.54 2.78
N CYS A 121 0.99 6.28 2.71
CA CYS A 121 1.73 5.71 3.84
C CYS A 121 1.63 6.59 5.09
N ARG A 122 1.80 7.90 4.94
CA ARG A 122 1.62 8.87 6.04
C ARG A 122 0.19 8.80 6.58
N ASP A 123 -0.81 8.93 5.71
CA ASP A 123 -2.20 8.99 6.12
C ASP A 123 -2.69 7.66 6.74
N ILE A 124 -2.19 6.52 6.28
CA ILE A 124 -2.45 5.20 6.89
C ILE A 124 -1.86 5.16 8.30
N LYS A 125 -0.59 5.57 8.47
CA LYS A 125 0.08 5.55 9.78
C LYS A 125 -0.61 6.44 10.81
N GLU A 126 -1.14 7.57 10.37
CA GLU A 126 -1.88 8.52 11.22
C GLU A 126 -3.27 7.99 11.61
N LYS A 127 -3.97 7.32 10.69
CA LYS A 127 -5.38 6.91 10.86
C LYS A 127 -5.58 5.45 11.28
N ALA A 128 -4.55 4.61 11.18
CA ALA A 128 -4.61 3.23 11.65
C ALA A 128 -4.71 3.19 13.19
N LEU A 129 -5.35 2.15 13.73
CA LEU A 129 -5.41 1.93 15.18
C LEU A 129 -4.01 1.62 15.73
N CYS A 130 -3.26 0.82 14.96
CA CYS A 130 -1.83 0.61 15.14
C CYS A 130 -1.24 0.00 13.86
N TYR A 131 0.07 0.11 13.74
CA TYR A 131 0.86 -0.58 12.74
C TYR A 131 2.19 -1.00 13.34
N GLY A 132 2.82 -2.01 12.75
CA GLY A 132 4.15 -2.47 13.13
C GLY A 132 4.97 -2.78 11.89
N VAL A 133 6.29 -2.65 11.98
CA VAL A 133 7.23 -2.86 10.87
C VAL A 133 8.33 -3.81 11.29
N GLY A 134 8.58 -4.81 10.46
CA GLY A 134 9.68 -5.74 10.64
C GLY A 134 10.62 -5.73 9.45
N MET A 135 11.92 -5.74 9.72
CA MET A 135 12.95 -5.71 8.70
C MET A 135 13.99 -6.78 8.99
N VAL A 136 14.39 -7.52 7.95
CA VAL A 136 15.43 -8.54 8.03
C VAL A 136 16.44 -8.29 6.92
N ASP A 137 17.71 -8.09 7.30
CA ASP A 137 18.79 -7.72 6.39
C ASP A 137 19.27 -8.89 5.51
N SER A 138 20.12 -8.56 4.52
CA SER A 138 20.66 -9.53 3.57
C SER A 138 21.51 -10.63 4.19
N GLY A 139 22.25 -10.34 5.26
CA GLY A 139 23.09 -11.33 5.94
C GLY A 139 22.26 -12.36 6.71
N GLU A 140 21.18 -11.90 7.36
CA GLU A 140 20.19 -12.81 7.94
C GLU A 140 19.50 -13.63 6.84
N ILE A 141 19.05 -13.01 5.74
CA ILE A 141 18.43 -13.70 4.60
C ILE A 141 19.35 -14.81 4.07
N ASP A 142 20.64 -14.54 3.90
CA ASP A 142 21.60 -15.54 3.44
C ASP A 142 21.75 -16.71 4.44
N ARG A 143 21.59 -16.46 5.73
CA ARG A 143 21.74 -17.47 6.79
C ARG A 143 20.52 -18.39 6.91
N ILE A 144 19.31 -17.82 6.85
CA ILE A 144 18.08 -18.56 7.15
C ILE A 144 17.19 -18.80 5.92
N ASN A 145 17.58 -18.34 4.73
CA ASN A 145 16.80 -18.29 3.49
C ASN A 145 15.66 -17.23 3.49
N ILE A 146 15.21 -16.88 2.29
CA ILE A 146 14.23 -15.79 2.09
C ILE A 146 12.84 -16.10 2.66
N LEU A 147 12.42 -17.36 2.70
CA LEU A 147 11.13 -17.73 3.25
C LEU A 147 11.11 -17.53 4.77
N GLN A 148 12.13 -18.04 5.47
CA GLN A 148 12.24 -17.86 6.92
C GLN A 148 12.52 -16.41 7.30
N ALA A 149 13.32 -15.68 6.51
CA ALA A 149 13.50 -14.25 6.71
C ALA A 149 12.20 -13.46 6.56
N THR A 150 11.33 -13.86 5.64
CA THR A 150 10.00 -13.27 5.49
C THR A 150 9.14 -13.53 6.73
N TYR A 151 9.08 -14.79 7.21
CA TYR A 151 8.37 -15.11 8.46
C TYR A 151 8.93 -14.35 9.67
N ARG A 152 10.25 -14.19 9.74
CA ARG A 152 10.91 -13.41 10.79
C ARG A 152 10.55 -11.93 10.71
N ALA A 153 10.53 -11.34 9.52
CA ALA A 153 10.09 -9.97 9.31
C ALA A 153 8.63 -9.78 9.74
N VAL A 154 7.73 -10.69 9.35
CA VAL A 154 6.32 -10.67 9.80
C VAL A 154 6.23 -10.79 11.32
N GLY A 155 6.99 -11.69 11.94
CA GLY A 155 7.02 -11.85 13.39
C GLY A 155 7.53 -10.61 14.13
N ILE A 156 8.49 -9.87 13.58
CA ILE A 156 8.94 -8.58 14.11
C ILE A 156 7.83 -7.53 13.96
N ALA A 157 7.20 -7.44 12.79
CA ALA A 157 6.10 -6.50 12.54
C ALA A 157 4.92 -6.71 13.50
N LEU A 158 4.57 -7.97 13.80
CA LEU A 158 3.52 -8.30 14.77
C LEU A 158 3.89 -7.93 16.20
N LYS A 159 5.16 -8.06 16.59
CA LYS A 159 5.64 -7.66 17.93
C LYS A 159 5.70 -6.14 18.11
N ASP A 160 5.87 -5.41 17.01
CA ASP A 160 5.92 -3.94 16.99
C ASP A 160 4.53 -3.30 17.06
N LEU A 161 3.45 -4.08 16.92
CA LEU A 161 2.08 -3.57 17.11
C LEU A 161 1.84 -3.19 18.57
N SER A 162 1.37 -1.97 18.80
CA SER A 162 0.94 -1.51 20.14
C SER A 162 -0.34 -2.19 20.65
N GLN A 163 -1.09 -2.87 19.77
CA GLN A 163 -2.28 -3.64 20.12
C GLN A 163 -2.16 -5.05 19.57
N LYS A 164 -2.49 -6.04 20.39
CA LYS A 164 -2.44 -7.45 19.99
C LYS A 164 -3.62 -7.76 19.06
N PRO A 165 -3.38 -8.31 17.85
CA PRO A 165 -4.47 -8.71 16.97
C PRO A 165 -5.16 -9.99 17.46
N ASP A 166 -6.45 -10.12 17.14
CA ASP A 166 -7.26 -11.32 17.37
C ASP A 166 -7.07 -12.34 16.24
N CYS A 167 -6.83 -11.87 15.01
CA CYS A 167 -6.54 -12.69 13.85
C CYS A 167 -5.71 -11.97 12.79
N LEU A 168 -5.16 -12.75 11.85
CA LEU A 168 -4.26 -12.28 10.82
C LEU A 168 -4.86 -12.50 9.41
N LEU A 169 -4.75 -11.48 8.56
CA LEU A 169 -4.98 -11.56 7.12
C LEU A 169 -3.65 -11.39 6.40
N LEU A 170 -3.28 -12.36 5.56
CA LEU A 170 -1.99 -12.39 4.87
C LEU A 170 -2.16 -12.58 3.36
N ASP A 171 -1.31 -11.95 2.55
CA ASP A 171 -1.25 -12.25 1.11
C ASP A 171 -0.49 -13.54 0.85
N ALA A 172 -1.19 -14.56 0.36
CA ALA A 172 -0.64 -15.83 -0.14
C ALA A 172 0.39 -16.54 0.78
N MET A 173 0.33 -16.32 2.10
CA MET A 173 1.17 -17.02 3.08
C MET A 173 0.44 -17.37 4.37
N THR A 174 1.05 -18.28 5.15
CA THR A 174 0.66 -18.62 6.53
C THR A 174 1.91 -18.58 7.40
N LEU A 175 1.83 -17.94 8.57
CA LEU A 175 2.92 -17.85 9.53
C LEU A 175 2.98 -19.13 10.37
N PRO A 176 4.04 -19.96 10.25
CA PRO A 176 4.17 -21.17 11.03
C PRO A 176 4.32 -20.87 12.52
N GLY A 177 3.74 -21.72 13.37
CA GLY A 177 3.85 -21.59 14.83
C GLY A 177 3.05 -20.46 15.46
N CYS A 178 2.27 -19.71 14.68
CA CYS A 178 1.37 -18.69 15.21
C CYS A 178 0.02 -19.30 15.62
N SER A 179 -0.38 -19.08 16.87
CA SER A 179 -1.63 -19.61 17.44
C SER A 179 -2.87 -18.78 17.11
N LEU A 180 -2.70 -17.57 16.55
CA LEU A 180 -3.83 -16.75 16.12
C LEU A 180 -4.49 -17.39 14.89
N TYR A 181 -5.79 -17.15 14.73
CA TYR A 181 -6.46 -17.51 13.49
C TYR A 181 -5.82 -16.75 12.33
N GLN A 182 -5.54 -17.45 11.24
CA GLN A 182 -4.93 -16.89 10.04
C GLN A 182 -5.81 -17.18 8.84
N GLN A 183 -6.06 -16.15 8.05
CA GLN A 183 -6.71 -16.30 6.76
C GLN A 183 -5.78 -15.81 5.66
N SER A 184 -5.27 -16.77 4.90
CA SER A 184 -4.46 -16.50 3.72
C SER A 184 -5.36 -16.17 2.53
N VAL A 185 -5.10 -15.04 1.87
CA VAL A 185 -5.89 -14.56 0.74
C VAL A 185 -4.97 -14.38 -0.46
N VAL A 186 -5.29 -15.05 -1.58
CA VAL A 186 -4.56 -14.84 -2.83
C VAL A 186 -4.89 -13.45 -3.39
N LYS A 187 -3.84 -12.63 -3.60
CA LYS A 187 -3.94 -11.20 -3.95
C LYS A 187 -4.65 -10.43 -2.84
N GLY A 188 -4.21 -10.66 -1.61
CA GLY A 188 -4.75 -10.02 -0.41
C GLY A 188 -4.65 -8.49 -0.49
N ASP A 189 -3.58 -7.97 -1.06
CA ASP A 189 -3.36 -6.54 -1.33
C ASP A 189 -4.44 -5.87 -2.19
N GLN A 190 -5.18 -6.64 -2.98
CA GLN A 190 -6.27 -6.16 -3.84
C GLN A 190 -7.67 -6.47 -3.28
N LYS A 191 -7.76 -7.31 -2.25
CA LYS A 191 -9.03 -7.84 -1.71
C LYS A 191 -9.28 -7.48 -0.26
N CYS A 192 -8.24 -7.16 0.49
CA CYS A 192 -8.27 -6.82 1.90
C CYS A 192 -7.65 -5.44 2.09
N LEU A 193 -8.42 -4.49 2.61
CA LEU A 193 -7.97 -3.11 2.80
C LEU A 193 -6.80 -3.02 3.79
N SER A 194 -6.83 -3.85 4.83
CA SER A 194 -5.75 -3.94 5.83
C SER A 194 -4.44 -4.46 5.22
N VAL A 195 -4.51 -5.46 4.34
CA VAL A 195 -3.34 -6.00 3.62
C VAL A 195 -2.81 -4.99 2.61
N ALA A 196 -3.69 -4.30 1.89
CA ALA A 196 -3.31 -3.21 0.98
C ALA A 196 -2.56 -2.09 1.74
N ALA A 197 -3.05 -1.70 2.91
CA ALA A 197 -2.39 -0.73 3.78
C ALA A 197 -1.00 -1.20 4.24
N ALA A 198 -0.88 -2.48 4.64
CA ALA A 198 0.40 -3.09 4.98
C ALA A 198 1.37 -3.09 3.78
N SER A 199 0.91 -3.42 2.58
CA SER A 199 1.72 -3.40 1.35
C SER A 199 2.37 -2.04 1.10
N ILE A 200 1.60 -0.96 1.33
CA ILE A 200 2.04 0.42 1.16
C ILE A 200 3.13 0.76 2.18
N ILE A 201 2.90 0.45 3.47
CA ILE A 201 3.88 0.72 4.53
C ILE A 201 5.17 -0.07 4.29
N ALA A 202 5.07 -1.38 4.00
CA ALA A 202 6.23 -2.22 3.74
C ALA A 202 7.04 -1.69 2.54
N LYS A 203 6.36 -1.35 1.44
CA LYS A 203 6.99 -0.84 0.22
C LYS A 203 7.67 0.51 0.43
N VAL A 204 6.99 1.48 1.05
CA VAL A 204 7.57 2.80 1.34
C VAL A 204 8.77 2.69 2.27
N THR A 205 8.65 1.90 3.34
CA THR A 205 9.75 1.70 4.28
C THR A 205 10.96 1.10 3.57
N ARG A 206 10.75 0.07 2.74
CA ARG A 206 11.84 -0.53 1.98
C ARG A 206 12.45 0.42 0.96
N ASP A 207 11.64 1.16 0.22
CA ASP A 207 12.14 2.06 -0.82
C ASP A 207 13.01 3.17 -0.22
N ARG A 208 12.60 3.75 0.93
CA ARG A 208 13.42 4.71 1.70
C ARG A 208 14.76 4.12 2.12
N PHE A 209 14.78 2.87 2.59
CA PHE A 209 16.03 2.16 2.92
C PHE A 209 16.93 1.98 1.69
N MET A 210 16.37 1.65 0.53
CA MET A 210 17.16 1.52 -0.71
C MET A 210 17.72 2.86 -1.18
N GLU A 211 17.02 3.97 -0.92
CA GLU A 211 17.51 5.33 -1.21
C GLU A 211 18.67 5.74 -0.30
N GLU A 212 18.61 5.38 0.99
CA GLU A 212 19.74 5.49 1.90
C GLU A 212 20.94 4.66 1.43
N LEU A 213 20.70 3.43 0.97
CA LEU A 213 21.76 2.59 0.40
C LEU A 213 22.36 3.20 -0.86
N HIS A 214 21.55 3.80 -1.73
CA HIS A 214 22.06 4.46 -2.94
C HIS A 214 23.04 5.57 -2.61
N ARG A 215 22.75 6.40 -1.58
CA ARG A 215 23.66 7.45 -1.12
C ARG A 215 25.02 6.91 -0.67
N ARG A 216 25.04 5.72 -0.07
CA ARG A 216 26.27 5.06 0.41
C ARG A 216 26.99 4.27 -0.68
N TYR A 217 26.25 3.71 -1.63
CA TYR A 217 26.77 2.87 -2.71
C TYR A 217 26.17 3.27 -4.06
N PRO A 218 26.53 4.46 -4.59
CA PRO A 218 25.89 5.04 -5.77
C PRO A 218 26.10 4.18 -7.03
N VAL A 219 27.22 3.46 -7.10
CA VAL A 219 27.61 2.62 -8.26
C VAL A 219 26.60 1.53 -8.63
N TYR A 220 25.70 1.13 -7.72
CA TYR A 220 24.68 0.10 -7.98
C TYR A 220 23.31 0.67 -8.36
N ASN A 221 23.14 1.99 -8.41
CA ASN A 221 21.88 2.66 -8.76
C ASN A 221 20.63 2.14 -8.00
N PHE A 222 20.76 1.87 -6.70
CA PHE A 222 19.64 1.39 -5.86
C PHE A 222 18.44 2.35 -5.84
N LEU A 223 18.62 3.63 -6.19
CA LEU A 223 17.53 4.60 -6.33
C LEU A 223 16.51 4.17 -7.38
N GLN A 224 16.97 3.64 -8.51
CA GLN A 224 16.09 3.20 -9.62
C GLN A 224 15.70 1.74 -9.49
N ASN A 225 16.69 0.84 -9.39
CA ASN A 225 16.41 -0.60 -9.43
C ASN A 225 15.92 -1.16 -8.08
N LYS A 226 15.99 -0.41 -6.97
CA LYS A 226 15.57 -0.84 -5.62
C LYS A 226 16.15 -2.21 -5.20
N GLY A 227 17.32 -2.57 -5.72
CA GLY A 227 18.04 -3.82 -5.49
C GLY A 227 17.62 -4.98 -6.38
N TYR A 228 16.66 -4.82 -7.31
CA TYR A 228 16.29 -5.85 -8.29
C TYR A 228 17.42 -6.06 -9.31
N GLY A 229 17.55 -7.28 -9.82
CA GLY A 229 18.59 -7.66 -10.79
C GLY A 229 18.33 -7.14 -12.21
N THR A 230 18.26 -5.83 -12.38
CA THR A 230 18.27 -5.19 -13.71
C THR A 230 19.62 -5.39 -14.37
N SER A 231 19.70 -5.29 -15.70
CA SER A 231 20.98 -5.41 -16.43
C SER A 231 22.05 -4.48 -15.88
N GLU A 232 21.69 -3.22 -15.60
CA GLU A 232 22.57 -2.23 -14.97
C GLU A 232 23.09 -2.69 -13.61
N HIS A 233 22.21 -3.22 -12.75
CA HIS A 233 22.61 -3.67 -11.41
C HIS A 233 23.54 -4.87 -11.48
N VAL A 234 23.27 -5.82 -12.38
CA VAL A 234 24.12 -6.99 -12.62
C VAL A 234 25.48 -6.56 -13.14
N GLU A 235 25.55 -5.63 -14.08
CA GLU A 235 26.81 -5.08 -14.60
C GLU A 235 27.62 -4.38 -13.48
N ALA A 236 26.97 -3.59 -12.64
CA ALA A 236 27.61 -2.96 -11.48
C ALA A 236 28.19 -3.99 -10.51
N ILE A 237 27.49 -5.10 -10.25
CA ILE A 237 28.00 -6.20 -9.42
C ILE A 237 29.23 -6.85 -10.05
N LEU A 238 29.24 -7.07 -11.37
CA LEU A 238 30.37 -7.67 -12.07
C LEU A 238 31.60 -6.74 -12.07
N ARG A 239 31.38 -5.44 -12.28
CA ARG A 239 32.45 -4.44 -12.39
C ARG A 239 33.04 -4.04 -11.04
N TYR A 240 32.21 -3.81 -10.02
CA TYR A 240 32.63 -3.26 -8.73
C TYR A 240 32.63 -4.29 -7.60
N GLY A 241 32.18 -5.51 -7.88
CA GLY A 241 31.93 -6.53 -6.87
C GLY A 241 30.68 -6.23 -6.02
N PRO A 242 30.19 -7.20 -5.24
CA PRO A 242 29.04 -7.02 -4.35
C PRO A 242 29.37 -6.26 -3.05
N CYS A 243 28.56 -5.28 -2.68
CA CYS A 243 28.61 -4.60 -1.38
C CYS A 243 28.02 -5.45 -0.22
N PRO A 244 28.13 -5.02 1.05
CA PRO A 244 27.60 -5.76 2.21
C PRO A 244 26.10 -6.03 2.20
N TYR A 245 25.31 -5.23 1.47
CA TYR A 245 23.86 -5.36 1.39
C TYR A 245 23.36 -6.31 0.28
N HIS A 246 24.26 -6.90 -0.50
CA HIS A 246 23.90 -7.94 -1.46
C HIS A 246 23.66 -9.27 -0.76
N ARG A 247 22.61 -9.98 -1.17
CA ARG A 247 22.29 -11.35 -0.76
C ARG A 247 23.22 -12.29 -1.52
N ARG A 248 24.26 -12.76 -0.85
CA ARG A 248 25.32 -13.58 -1.42
C ARG A 248 24.77 -14.86 -2.04
N THR A 249 23.74 -15.44 -1.43
CA THR A 249 23.05 -16.63 -1.94
C THR A 249 22.32 -16.39 -3.27
N PHE A 250 21.88 -15.14 -3.55
CA PHE A 250 21.11 -14.82 -4.77
C PHE A 250 22.02 -14.49 -5.95
N ILE A 251 23.23 -13.99 -5.69
CA ILE A 251 24.17 -13.52 -6.73
C ILE A 251 25.24 -14.56 -7.09
N GLN A 252 25.18 -15.78 -6.54
CA GLN A 252 26.19 -16.82 -6.79
C GLN A 252 26.36 -17.12 -8.28
N ASN A 253 25.26 -17.17 -9.03
CA ASN A 253 25.27 -17.47 -10.46
C ASN A 253 25.70 -16.30 -11.35
N ILE A 254 25.62 -15.06 -10.85
CA ILE A 254 26.08 -13.88 -11.57
C ILE A 254 27.61 -13.87 -11.62
N ARG A 255 28.27 -14.23 -10.51
CA ARG A 255 29.74 -14.20 -10.39
C ARG A 255 30.46 -15.38 -11.03
N ARG A 256 29.72 -16.36 -11.57
CA ARG A 256 30.27 -17.56 -12.25
C ARG A 256 30.30 -17.41 -13.78
N ARG A 257 29.83 -16.29 -14.30
CA ARG A 257 29.87 -15.92 -15.72
C ARG A 257 30.93 -14.86 -15.93
#